data_AF-A0A315QZ38-F1
#
_entry.id   AF-A0A315QZ38-F1
#
_cell.length_a   1.000
_cell.length_b   1.000
_cell.length_c   1.000
_cell.angle_alpha   90.00
_cell.angle_beta   90.00
_cell.angle_gamma   90.00
#
_symmetry.space_group_name_H-M   'P 1'
#
loop_
_entity.id
_entity.type
_entity.pdbx_description
1 polymer ?
#
loop_
_entity_poly.entity_id
_entity_poly.type
_entity_poly.pdbx_seq_one_letter_code
_entity_poly.pdbx_strand_id
1 'polypeptide(L)'
;MKKISALSIFIFVIIFIMTGAVSADQIELQSGEKLRGEVQNQSLSLQTAYGKLNIQQQYLSKINKELVNEEEIFVLRASGNNRFSGQLLTEIRFMANSSERVFAVSEIRSVDFSASSAFDENKEITVRLKNGDLFFASTVEDSISVSTSLGSPLKISYNNLLAIEYLADEESYLIKRKDGSEIKSDLKGQKIIVWPAAAEIVELKFDYIAKINFN
;
A
#
# COMPACT_ATOMS: atom_id res chain seq x y z
N MET A 1 -37.37 -48.69 -3.52
CA MET A 1 -37.34 -47.37 -2.84
C MET A 1 -36.25 -47.21 -1.76
N LYS A 2 -35.34 -48.19 -1.52
CA LYS A 2 -34.27 -48.07 -0.49
C LYS A 2 -32.91 -47.53 -1.01
N LYS A 3 -32.71 -47.39 -2.32
CA LYS A 3 -31.44 -46.93 -2.92
C LYS A 3 -31.33 -45.40 -3.05
N ILE A 4 -32.45 -44.68 -3.03
CA ILE A 4 -32.49 -43.23 -3.16
C ILE A 4 -32.13 -42.55 -1.81
N SER A 5 -32.44 -43.19 -0.67
CA SER A 5 -32.11 -42.65 0.64
C SER A 5 -30.60 -42.65 0.95
N ALA A 6 -29.86 -43.65 0.47
CA ALA A 6 -28.42 -43.75 0.68
C ALA A 6 -27.64 -42.68 -0.12
N LEU A 7 -28.09 -42.36 -1.33
CA LEU A 7 -27.44 -41.35 -2.18
C LEU A 7 -27.64 -39.93 -1.62
N SER A 8 -28.83 -39.62 -1.12
CA SER A 8 -29.10 -38.31 -0.50
C SER A 8 -28.33 -38.10 0.81
N ILE A 9 -28.13 -39.16 1.62
CA ILE A 9 -27.31 -39.09 2.83
C ILE A 9 -25.84 -38.88 2.48
N PHE A 10 -25.33 -39.53 1.42
CA PHE A 10 -23.94 -39.37 1.00
C PHE A 10 -23.64 -37.96 0.47
N ILE A 11 -24.59 -37.34 -0.25
CA ILE A 11 -24.48 -35.95 -0.72
C ILE A 11 -24.49 -34.96 0.46
N PHE A 12 -25.34 -35.18 1.47
CA PHE A 12 -25.35 -34.33 2.67
C PHE A 12 -24.05 -34.42 3.47
N VAL A 13 -23.42 -35.59 3.55
CA VAL A 13 -22.12 -35.78 4.21
C VAL A 13 -21.00 -35.07 3.44
N ILE A 14 -20.99 -35.10 2.10
CA ILE A 14 -19.99 -34.39 1.28
C ILE A 14 -20.14 -32.87 1.39
N ILE A 15 -21.38 -32.36 1.43
CA ILE A 15 -21.64 -30.91 1.61
C ILE A 15 -21.18 -30.44 3.01
N PHE A 16 -21.25 -31.30 4.03
CA PHE A 16 -20.78 -30.96 5.38
C PHE A 16 -19.24 -31.04 5.54
N ILE A 17 -18.54 -31.83 4.72
CA ILE A 17 -17.07 -31.87 4.71
C ILE A 17 -16.48 -30.66 3.94
N MET A 18 -17.29 -30.01 3.10
CA MET A 18 -16.98 -28.72 2.47
C MET A 18 -17.33 -27.53 3.38
N THR A 19 -17.23 -27.68 4.71
CA THR A 19 -17.07 -26.51 5.59
C THR A 19 -15.82 -25.78 5.11
N GLY A 20 -16.01 -24.62 4.48
CA GLY A 20 -14.95 -23.86 3.85
C GLY A 20 -13.73 -23.79 4.76
N ALA A 21 -12.54 -23.94 4.18
CA ALA A 21 -11.32 -23.63 4.89
C ALA A 21 -11.51 -22.24 5.52
N VAL A 22 -11.64 -22.20 6.85
CA VAL A 22 -11.80 -20.93 7.57
C VAL A 22 -10.49 -20.20 7.33
N SER A 23 -10.52 -19.26 6.39
CA SER A 23 -9.40 -18.36 6.13
C SER A 23 -9.23 -17.55 7.40
N ALA A 24 -8.06 -17.67 8.01
CA ALA A 24 -7.72 -17.00 9.25
C ALA A 24 -6.37 -16.34 9.05
N ASP A 25 -6.27 -15.10 9.50
CA ASP A 25 -5.01 -14.35 9.51
C ASP A 25 -4.01 -15.07 10.41
N GLN A 26 -2.73 -14.83 10.14
CA GLN A 26 -1.64 -15.39 10.92
C GLN A 26 -0.73 -14.28 11.41
N ILE A 27 -0.48 -14.24 12.71
CA ILE A 27 0.53 -13.38 13.32
C ILE A 27 1.71 -14.23 13.78
N GLU A 28 2.91 -13.78 13.48
CA GLU A 28 4.17 -14.39 13.89
C GLU A 28 4.92 -13.38 14.75
N LEU A 29 5.28 -13.80 15.96
CA LEU A 29 5.95 -12.96 16.94
C LEU A 29 7.48 -13.06 16.79
N GLN A 30 8.18 -12.09 17.38
CA GLN A 30 9.64 -12.08 17.51
C GLN A 30 10.14 -13.30 18.30
N SER A 31 9.34 -13.82 19.24
CA SER A 31 9.65 -15.03 19.99
C SER A 31 9.65 -16.31 19.13
N GLY A 32 9.13 -16.26 17.91
CA GLY A 32 8.93 -17.43 17.05
C GLY A 32 7.53 -18.03 17.14
N GLU A 33 6.71 -17.61 18.11
CA GLU A 33 5.32 -18.07 18.25
C GLU A 33 4.48 -17.63 17.04
N LYS A 34 3.61 -18.54 16.57
CA LYS A 34 2.66 -18.28 15.48
C LYS A 34 1.25 -18.53 15.97
N LEU A 35 0.37 -17.56 15.75
CA LEU A 35 -1.03 -17.63 16.14
C LEU A 35 -1.91 -17.46 14.90
N ARG A 36 -3.04 -18.16 14.88
CA ARG A 36 -4.08 -18.04 13.85
C ARG A 36 -5.33 -17.42 14.46
N GLY A 37 -5.97 -16.51 13.72
CA GLY A 37 -7.04 -15.68 14.24
C GLY A 37 -7.46 -14.61 13.24
N GLU A 38 -7.94 -13.48 13.72
CA GLU A 38 -8.40 -12.37 12.89
C GLU A 38 -7.87 -11.04 13.45
N VAL A 39 -7.27 -10.23 12.59
CA VAL A 39 -6.86 -8.87 12.95
C VAL A 39 -8.11 -7.99 13.02
N GLN A 40 -8.33 -7.34 14.16
CA GLN A 40 -9.52 -6.53 14.42
C GLN A 40 -9.31 -5.04 14.08
N ASN A 41 -8.08 -4.63 13.74
CA ASN A 41 -7.79 -3.25 13.36
C ASN A 41 -8.47 -2.91 12.02
N GLN A 42 -9.23 -1.81 11.97
CA GLN A 42 -9.78 -1.30 10.71
C GLN A 42 -8.70 -0.65 9.83
N SER A 43 -7.73 0.00 10.45
CA SER A 43 -6.58 0.63 9.80
C SER A 43 -5.33 0.54 10.66
N LEU A 44 -4.18 0.66 10.00
CA LEU A 44 -2.86 0.64 10.61
C LEU A 44 -2.10 1.90 10.24
N SER A 45 -1.50 2.52 11.25
CA SER A 45 -0.74 3.76 11.09
C SER A 45 0.74 3.45 10.91
N LEU A 46 1.35 4.00 9.87
CA LEU A 46 2.74 3.78 9.49
C LEU A 46 3.45 5.14 9.36
N GLN A 47 4.51 5.34 10.14
CA GLN A 47 5.40 6.49 9.98
C GLN A 47 6.45 6.18 8.91
N THR A 48 6.28 6.75 7.73
CA THR A 48 7.23 6.63 6.62
C THR A 48 8.18 7.84 6.60
N ALA A 49 9.18 7.80 5.72
CA ALA A 49 10.07 8.95 5.48
C ALA A 49 9.35 10.14 4.82
N TYR A 50 8.24 9.89 4.11
CA TYR A 50 7.51 10.89 3.33
C TYR A 50 6.20 11.34 3.98
N GLY A 51 5.83 10.76 5.12
CA GLY A 51 4.63 11.13 5.85
C GLY A 51 4.10 10.02 6.76
N LYS A 52 3.10 10.36 7.56
CA LYS A 52 2.32 9.38 8.32
C LYS A 52 1.17 8.89 7.45
N LEU A 53 1.05 7.59 7.26
CA LEU A 53 0.00 6.95 6.48
C LEU A 53 -0.94 6.18 7.41
N ASN A 54 -2.25 6.26 7.16
CA ASN A 54 -3.24 5.34 7.72
C ASN A 54 -3.69 4.41 6.59
N ILE A 55 -3.31 3.14 6.67
CA ILE A 55 -3.55 2.13 5.64
C ILE A 55 -4.71 1.25 6.10
N GLN A 56 -5.74 1.09 5.27
CA GLN A 56 -6.91 0.30 5.64
C GLN A 56 -6.59 -1.20 5.60
N GLN A 57 -6.96 -1.92 6.66
CA GLN A 57 -6.62 -3.32 6.84
C GLN A 57 -7.18 -4.20 5.72
N GLN A 58 -8.39 -3.91 5.25
CA GLN A 58 -9.07 -4.68 4.20
C GLN A 58 -8.26 -4.81 2.89
N TYR A 59 -7.30 -3.91 2.65
CA TYR A 59 -6.44 -3.96 1.48
C TYR A 59 -5.09 -4.63 1.74
N LEU A 60 -4.72 -4.87 3.01
CA LEU A 60 -3.44 -5.45 3.37
C LEU A 60 -3.44 -6.96 3.09
N SER A 61 -2.32 -7.42 2.54
CA SER A 61 -2.03 -8.84 2.35
C SER A 61 -0.93 -9.33 3.29
N LYS A 62 0.02 -8.45 3.62
CA LYS A 62 1.14 -8.78 4.51
C LYS A 62 1.70 -7.57 5.23
N ILE A 63 2.16 -7.80 6.45
CA ILE A 63 3.05 -6.93 7.22
C ILE A 63 4.27 -7.76 7.55
N ASN A 64 5.47 -7.24 7.31
CA ASN A 64 6.68 -7.93 7.71
C ASN A 64 7.73 -6.94 8.16
N LYS A 65 8.46 -7.32 9.20
CA LYS A 65 9.65 -6.60 9.60
C LYS A 65 10.81 -6.99 8.67
N GLU A 66 11.52 -6.00 8.13
CA GLU A 66 12.69 -6.16 7.27
C GLU A 66 13.86 -5.36 7.87
N LEU A 67 15.08 -5.88 7.67
CA LEU A 67 16.30 -5.16 8.02
C LEU A 67 16.77 -4.39 6.77
N VAL A 68 16.77 -3.07 6.83
CA VAL A 68 17.22 -2.19 5.75
C VAL A 68 18.29 -1.26 6.30
N ASN A 69 19.51 -1.35 5.76
CA ASN A 69 20.66 -0.56 6.22
C ASN A 69 20.84 -0.61 7.76
N GLU A 70 20.77 -1.81 8.33
CA GLU A 70 20.90 -2.05 9.78
C GLU A 70 19.75 -1.51 10.66
N GLU A 71 18.73 -0.88 10.06
CA GLU A 71 17.51 -0.47 10.76
C GLU A 71 16.39 -1.48 10.53
N GLU A 72 15.71 -1.88 11.61
CA GLU A 72 14.47 -2.65 11.51
C GLU A 72 13.31 -1.74 11.14
N ILE A 73 12.69 -2.01 9.99
CA ILE A 73 11.50 -1.30 9.51
C ILE A 73 10.37 -2.29 9.22
N PHE A 74 9.14 -1.81 9.22
CA PHE A 74 7.99 -2.57 8.73
C PHE A 74 7.74 -2.29 7.25
N VAL A 75 7.43 -3.34 6.51
CA VAL A 75 6.96 -3.30 5.13
C VAL A 75 5.53 -3.81 5.10
N LEU A 76 4.62 -2.95 4.65
CA LEU A 76 3.22 -3.25 4.48
C LEU A 76 2.96 -3.45 2.99
N ARG A 77 2.44 -4.62 2.64
CA ARG A 77 1.99 -4.96 1.30
C ARG A 77 0.48 -4.92 1.26
N ALA A 78 -0.05 -4.07 0.40
CA ALA A 78 -1.46 -4.04 0.08
C ALA A 78 -1.70 -4.64 -1.31
N SER A 79 -2.98 -4.76 -1.68
CA SER A 79 -3.43 -5.23 -2.98
C SER A 79 -2.73 -4.50 -4.14
N GLY A 80 -2.86 -5.01 -5.36
CA GLY A 80 -2.24 -4.40 -6.55
C GLY A 80 -0.73 -4.16 -6.42
N ASN A 81 -0.02 -4.95 -5.59
CA ASN A 81 1.41 -4.80 -5.32
C ASN A 81 1.80 -3.43 -4.71
N ASN A 82 0.89 -2.81 -3.95
CA ASN A 82 1.22 -1.59 -3.21
C ASN A 82 2.16 -1.95 -2.05
N ARG A 83 3.23 -1.18 -1.89
CA ARG A 83 4.27 -1.36 -0.88
C ARG A 83 4.54 -0.03 -0.18
N PHE A 84 4.41 -0.06 1.14
CA PHE A 84 4.74 1.05 2.03
C PHE A 84 5.74 0.57 3.07
N SER A 85 6.75 1.38 3.40
CA SER A 85 7.77 1.02 4.39
C SER A 85 8.03 2.15 5.39
N GLY A 86 8.22 1.77 6.65
CA GLY A 86 8.40 2.70 7.75
C GLY A 86 8.24 2.06 9.14
N GLN A 87 8.03 2.89 10.15
CA GLN A 87 7.81 2.45 11.53
C GLN A 87 6.31 2.27 11.80
N LEU A 88 5.90 1.05 12.17
CA LEU A 88 4.51 0.78 12.53
C LEU A 88 4.19 1.48 13.86
N LEU A 89 3.11 2.26 13.90
CA LEU A 89 2.70 3.00 15.10
C LEU A 89 1.50 2.36 15.81
N THR A 90 0.87 1.36 15.17
CA THR A 90 -0.36 0.74 15.64
C THR A 90 -0.08 -0.66 16.18
N GLU A 91 -0.48 -0.89 17.43
CA GLU A 91 -0.54 -2.24 18.01
C GLU A 91 -1.57 -3.10 17.27
N ILE A 92 -1.31 -4.41 17.19
CA ILE A 92 -2.22 -5.34 16.51
C ILE A 92 -3.17 -5.95 17.53
N ARG A 93 -4.46 -5.70 17.35
CA ARG A 93 -5.56 -6.37 18.05
C ARG A 93 -5.90 -7.63 17.29
N PHE A 94 -5.81 -8.78 17.95
CA PHE A 94 -5.92 -10.08 17.32
C PHE A 94 -6.89 -10.96 18.10
N MET A 95 -7.94 -11.42 17.43
CA MET A 95 -8.91 -12.34 18.00
C MET A 95 -8.48 -13.77 17.70
N ALA A 96 -8.12 -14.53 18.73
CA ALA A 96 -7.75 -15.96 18.61
C ALA A 96 -8.53 -16.78 19.64
N ASN A 97 -9.18 -17.86 19.21
CA ASN A 97 -9.98 -18.73 20.08
C ASN A 97 -10.97 -17.96 20.98
N SER A 98 -11.69 -17.00 20.39
CA SER A 98 -12.66 -16.11 21.08
C SER A 98 -12.06 -15.25 22.20
N SER A 99 -10.75 -15.06 22.21
CA SER A 99 -10.05 -14.14 23.11
C SER A 99 -9.31 -13.07 22.32
N GLU A 100 -9.55 -11.80 22.64
CA GLU A 100 -8.76 -10.70 22.10
C GLU A 100 -7.39 -10.66 22.79
N ARG A 101 -6.34 -10.52 21.99
CA ARG A 101 -4.98 -10.22 22.42
C ARG A 101 -4.50 -8.96 21.73
N VAL A 102 -3.70 -8.17 22.43
CA VAL A 102 -3.06 -6.96 21.87
C VAL A 102 -1.57 -7.22 21.85
N PHE A 103 -0.95 -7.09 20.68
CA PHE A 103 0.49 -7.23 20.49
C PHE A 103 1.12 -5.87 20.25
N ALA A 104 2.10 -5.53 21.08
CA ALA A 104 2.91 -4.34 20.88
C ALA A 104 3.73 -4.47 19.59
N VAL A 105 4.04 -3.34 18.96
CA VAL A 105 4.82 -3.29 17.71
C VAL A 105 6.15 -4.04 17.83
N SER A 106 6.81 -3.96 18.98
CA SER A 106 8.08 -4.64 19.25
C SER A 106 7.98 -6.16 19.27
N GLU A 107 6.80 -6.72 19.55
CA GLU A 107 6.57 -8.16 19.63
C GLU A 107 6.30 -8.78 18.25
N ILE A 108 5.94 -7.97 17.27
CA ILE A 108 5.48 -8.42 15.95
C ILE A 108 6.70 -8.66 15.04
N ARG A 109 6.71 -9.82 14.38
CA ARG A 109 7.62 -10.09 13.27
C ARG A 109 6.91 -10.01 11.92
N SER A 110 5.74 -10.64 11.80
CA SER A 110 4.92 -10.51 10.61
C SER A 110 3.44 -10.78 10.88
N VAL A 111 2.60 -10.27 9.99
CA VAL A 111 1.17 -10.57 9.90
C VAL A 111 0.88 -10.93 8.45
N ASP A 112 0.30 -12.10 8.23
CA ASP A 112 -0.23 -12.54 6.93
C ASP A 112 -1.75 -12.48 7.00
N PHE A 113 -2.35 -11.68 6.12
CA PHE A 113 -3.80 -11.55 6.04
C PHE A 113 -4.35 -12.61 5.09
N SER A 114 -5.44 -13.23 5.53
CA SER A 114 -6.05 -14.36 4.86
C SER A 114 -6.95 -13.98 3.69
N ALA A 115 -7.37 -12.70 3.65
CA ALA A 115 -8.08 -12.08 2.55
C ALA A 115 -7.62 -10.62 2.40
N SER A 116 -7.59 -10.14 1.16
CA SER A 116 -7.34 -8.73 0.84
C SER A 116 -8.20 -8.32 -0.36
N SER A 117 -8.93 -7.22 -0.24
CA SER A 117 -9.76 -6.68 -1.31
C SER A 117 -8.92 -6.05 -2.43
N ALA A 118 -9.41 -6.12 -3.67
CA ALA A 118 -8.85 -5.33 -4.78
C ALA A 118 -9.16 -3.83 -4.60
N PHE A 119 -8.42 -2.97 -5.30
CA PHE A 119 -8.82 -1.57 -5.47
C PHE A 119 -9.55 -1.40 -6.79
N ASP A 120 -10.76 -0.88 -6.70
CA ASP A 120 -11.55 -0.49 -7.86
C ASP A 120 -11.35 1.01 -8.21
N GLU A 121 -10.83 1.80 -7.26
CA GLU A 121 -10.67 3.26 -7.36
C GLU A 121 -9.23 3.70 -7.05
N ASN A 122 -8.93 4.99 -7.30
CA ASN A 122 -7.67 5.67 -6.94
C ASN A 122 -6.40 5.09 -7.60
N LYS A 123 -6.42 4.91 -8.92
CA LYS A 123 -5.33 4.30 -9.71
C LYS A 123 -4.93 5.09 -10.95
N GLU A 124 -5.20 6.39 -10.99
CA GLU A 124 -4.84 7.27 -12.11
C GLU A 124 -3.32 7.40 -12.28
N ILE A 125 -2.56 7.28 -11.19
CA ILE A 125 -1.11 7.34 -11.21
C ILE A 125 -0.47 6.16 -10.48
N THR A 126 0.75 5.84 -10.88
CA THR A 126 1.64 4.96 -10.11
C THR A 126 2.81 5.79 -9.58
N VAL A 127 2.98 5.81 -8.27
CA VAL A 127 4.05 6.54 -7.58
C VAL A 127 5.11 5.56 -7.13
N ARG A 128 6.35 5.78 -7.54
CA ARG A 128 7.55 5.10 -7.02
C ARG A 128 8.40 6.09 -6.27
N LEU A 129 8.75 5.74 -5.04
CA LEU A 129 9.59 6.55 -4.16
C LEU A 129 11.04 6.09 -4.17
N LYS A 130 11.94 6.97 -3.76
CA LYS A 130 13.39 6.72 -3.71
C LYS A 130 13.77 5.62 -2.70
N ASN A 131 12.95 5.37 -1.68
CA ASN A 131 13.12 4.26 -0.73
C ASN A 131 12.59 2.90 -1.26
N GLY A 132 12.10 2.85 -2.51
CA GLY A 132 11.57 1.64 -3.12
C GLY A 132 10.09 1.38 -2.85
N ASP A 133 9.40 2.24 -2.10
CA ASP A 133 7.94 2.17 -1.99
C ASP A 133 7.27 2.43 -3.34
N LEU A 134 6.13 1.79 -3.52
CA LEU A 134 5.39 1.78 -4.77
C LEU A 134 3.90 1.71 -4.46
N PHE A 135 3.10 2.64 -4.96
CA PHE A 135 1.66 2.58 -4.77
C PHE A 135 0.89 3.22 -5.93
N PHE A 136 -0.36 2.79 -6.07
CA PHE A 136 -1.33 3.45 -6.93
C PHE A 136 -1.98 4.59 -6.15
N ALA A 137 -2.31 5.68 -6.86
CA ALA A 137 -3.04 6.80 -6.29
C ALA A 137 -3.86 7.52 -7.38
N SER A 138 -4.76 8.40 -6.94
CA SER A 138 -5.26 9.50 -7.77
C SER A 138 -4.66 10.83 -7.32
N THR A 139 -4.53 11.79 -8.22
CA THR A 139 -4.11 13.16 -7.85
C THR A 139 -5.31 13.94 -7.35
N VAL A 140 -5.16 14.66 -6.23
CA VAL A 140 -6.23 15.55 -5.74
C VAL A 140 -6.28 16.84 -6.56
N GLU A 141 -5.11 17.26 -7.07
CA GLU A 141 -4.94 18.42 -7.94
C GLU A 141 -4.99 18.00 -9.42
N ASP A 142 -5.21 18.94 -10.33
CA ASP A 142 -5.36 18.69 -11.77
C ASP A 142 -4.09 18.98 -12.60
N SER A 143 -3.06 19.52 -11.96
CA SER A 143 -1.90 20.11 -12.62
C SER A 143 -0.71 20.34 -11.70
N ILE A 144 0.45 20.54 -12.33
CA ILE A 144 1.70 20.96 -11.68
C ILE A 144 2.17 22.30 -12.23
N SER A 145 2.77 23.13 -11.37
CA SER A 145 3.42 24.37 -11.78
C SER A 145 4.93 24.17 -11.89
N VAL A 146 5.48 24.52 -13.04
CA VAL A 146 6.90 24.30 -13.37
C VAL A 146 7.57 25.65 -13.57
N SER A 147 8.62 25.94 -12.81
CA SER A 147 9.40 27.16 -13.00
C SER A 147 10.11 27.13 -14.35
N THR A 148 9.96 28.20 -15.14
CA THR A 148 10.65 28.33 -16.43
C THR A 148 11.60 29.52 -16.41
N SER A 149 12.61 29.50 -17.29
CA SER A 149 13.54 30.63 -17.48
C SER A 149 12.85 31.90 -17.98
N LEU A 150 11.58 31.82 -18.40
CA LEU A 150 10.77 32.94 -18.86
C LEU A 150 10.07 33.71 -17.72
N GLY A 151 10.35 33.37 -16.46
CA GLY A 151 9.91 34.13 -15.27
C GLY A 151 8.50 33.82 -14.78
N SER A 152 7.59 33.36 -15.65
CA SER A 152 6.27 32.86 -15.24
C SER A 152 6.29 31.34 -15.08
N PRO A 153 5.65 30.79 -14.02
CA PRO A 153 5.49 29.35 -13.88
C PRO A 153 4.58 28.81 -14.98
N LEU A 154 5.02 27.75 -15.64
CA LEU A 154 4.23 27.01 -16.60
C LEU A 154 3.34 26.01 -15.85
N LYS A 155 2.03 26.21 -15.91
CA LYS A 155 1.06 25.27 -15.37
C LYS A 155 0.78 24.18 -16.40
N ILE A 156 1.00 22.91 -16.04
CA ILE A 156 0.81 21.75 -16.92
C ILE A 156 -0.23 20.83 -16.29
N SER A 157 -1.31 20.52 -17.02
CA SER A 157 -2.30 19.56 -16.56
C SER A 157 -1.74 18.14 -16.49
N TYR A 158 -2.09 17.39 -15.45
CA TYR A 158 -1.72 15.98 -15.30
C TYR A 158 -2.27 15.11 -16.43
N ASN A 159 -3.41 15.47 -17.01
CA ASN A 159 -3.96 14.77 -18.19
C ASN A 159 -3.03 14.80 -19.41
N ASN A 160 -2.11 15.77 -19.47
CA ASN A 160 -1.13 15.91 -20.55
C ASN A 160 0.24 15.31 -20.20
N LEU A 161 0.38 14.68 -19.03
CA LEU A 161 1.63 14.05 -18.62
C LEU A 161 1.62 12.54 -18.91
N LEU A 162 2.81 12.01 -19.18
CA LEU A 162 3.10 10.58 -19.22
C LEU A 162 3.84 10.18 -17.94
N ALA A 163 4.85 10.96 -17.56
CA ALA A 163 5.63 10.69 -16.37
C ALA A 163 6.34 11.94 -15.83
N ILE A 164 6.67 11.90 -14.54
CA ILE A 164 7.67 12.78 -13.92
C ILE A 164 8.73 11.87 -13.31
N GLU A 165 9.99 12.03 -13.71
CA GLU A 165 11.08 11.11 -13.36
C GLU A 165 12.28 11.88 -12.80
N TYR A 166 12.76 11.47 -11.63
CA TYR A 166 13.94 12.07 -11.01
C TYR A 166 15.21 11.60 -11.74
N LEU A 167 16.03 12.54 -12.18
CA LEU A 167 17.33 12.31 -12.80
C LEU A 167 18.42 12.54 -11.75
N ALA A 168 18.96 11.45 -11.19
CA ALA A 168 19.93 11.52 -10.10
C ALA A 168 21.22 12.26 -10.48
N ASP A 169 21.72 12.05 -11.70
CA ASP A 169 22.97 12.67 -12.19
C ASP A 169 22.86 14.20 -12.35
N GLU A 170 21.64 14.71 -12.51
CA GLU A 170 21.36 16.13 -12.76
C GLU A 170 20.64 16.81 -11.60
N GLU A 171 20.34 16.08 -10.52
CA GLU A 171 19.52 16.51 -9.38
C GLU A 171 18.23 17.24 -9.78
N SER A 172 17.59 16.82 -10.89
CA SER A 172 16.41 17.48 -11.46
C SER A 172 15.33 16.47 -11.85
N TYR A 173 14.17 16.95 -12.31
CA TYR A 173 13.06 16.11 -12.76
C TYR A 173 12.81 16.30 -14.25
N LEU A 174 12.67 15.17 -14.95
CA LEU A 174 12.23 15.10 -16.33
C LEU A 174 10.72 14.91 -16.40
N ILE A 175 10.03 15.90 -16.94
CA ILE A 175 8.58 15.91 -17.13
C ILE A 175 8.29 15.50 -18.57
N LYS A 176 7.75 14.29 -18.73
CA LYS A 176 7.38 13.69 -20.03
C LYS A 176 5.91 13.98 -20.31
N ARG A 177 5.64 14.59 -21.47
CA ARG A 177 4.30 15.01 -21.90
C ARG A 177 3.78 14.08 -22.99
N LYS A 178 2.46 13.90 -23.07
CA LYS A 178 1.81 13.13 -24.14
C LYS A 178 2.08 13.76 -25.50
N ASP A 179 1.78 15.06 -25.60
CA ASP A 179 1.96 15.86 -26.81
C ASP A 179 2.86 17.07 -26.50
N GLY A 180 4.16 16.90 -26.72
CA GLY A 180 5.14 17.99 -26.59
C GLY A 180 6.53 17.54 -26.17
N SER A 181 7.48 18.48 -26.20
CA SER A 181 8.85 18.22 -25.76
C SER A 181 8.92 17.90 -24.28
N GLU A 182 9.90 17.11 -23.87
CA GLU A 182 10.20 16.91 -22.45
C GLU A 182 10.67 18.22 -21.81
N ILE A 183 10.35 18.41 -20.53
CA ILE A 183 10.78 19.58 -19.76
C ILE A 183 11.63 19.10 -18.59
N LYS A 184 12.84 19.63 -18.47
CA LYS A 184 13.65 19.49 -17.26
C LYS A 184 13.33 20.63 -16.31
N SER A 185 13.08 20.30 -15.06
CA SER A 185 12.81 21.29 -14.01
C SER A 185 13.32 20.82 -12.66
N ASP A 186 13.69 21.77 -11.82
CA ASP A 186 13.81 21.53 -10.39
C ASP A 186 12.41 21.56 -9.77
N LEU A 187 12.03 20.46 -9.10
CA LEU A 187 10.79 20.33 -8.32
C LEU A 187 11.08 20.11 -6.83
N LYS A 188 12.35 20.22 -6.40
CA LYS A 188 12.76 20.03 -5.01
C LYS A 188 12.04 21.01 -4.10
N GLY A 189 11.56 20.53 -2.95
CA GLY A 189 10.74 21.31 -2.02
C GLY A 189 9.29 21.52 -2.47
N GLN A 190 8.95 21.23 -3.74
CA GLN A 190 7.55 21.21 -4.18
C GLN A 190 6.85 19.92 -3.73
N LYS A 191 5.53 19.93 -3.81
CA LYS A 191 4.67 18.85 -3.33
C LYS A 191 3.57 18.54 -4.34
N ILE A 192 3.05 17.32 -4.24
CA ILE A 192 1.85 16.86 -4.93
C ILE A 192 0.92 16.24 -3.88
N ILE A 193 -0.37 16.55 -3.95
CA ILE A 193 -1.37 15.94 -3.08
C ILE A 193 -1.96 14.73 -3.81
N VAL A 194 -1.82 13.55 -3.19
CA VAL A 194 -2.28 12.28 -3.77
C VAL A 194 -3.19 11.56 -2.81
N TRP A 195 -4.14 10.80 -3.35
CA TRP A 195 -4.98 9.86 -2.62
C TRP A 195 -4.56 8.43 -2.97
N PRO A 196 -3.71 7.77 -2.16
CA PRO A 196 -3.29 6.40 -2.41
C PRO A 196 -4.46 5.42 -2.35
N ALA A 197 -4.43 4.37 -3.17
CA ALA A 197 -5.52 3.40 -3.24
C ALA A 197 -5.82 2.68 -1.92
N ALA A 198 -4.78 2.45 -1.11
CA ALA A 198 -4.88 1.74 0.17
C ALA A 198 -4.94 2.64 1.42
N ALA A 199 -4.75 3.95 1.25
CA ALA A 199 -4.49 4.86 2.37
C ALA A 199 -5.24 6.19 2.23
N GLU A 200 -5.16 7.00 3.26
CA GLU A 200 -5.70 8.36 3.27
C GLU A 200 -4.85 9.33 2.42
N ILE A 201 -5.44 10.47 2.06
CA ILE A 201 -4.79 11.54 1.31
C ILE A 201 -3.48 11.97 1.99
N VAL A 202 -2.42 12.09 1.20
CA VAL A 202 -1.09 12.49 1.67
C VAL A 202 -0.50 13.57 0.78
N GLU A 203 0.18 14.52 1.42
CA GLU A 203 1.02 15.51 0.74
C GLU A 203 2.43 14.94 0.56
N LEU A 204 2.80 14.67 -0.68
CA LEU A 204 4.06 14.05 -1.03
C LEU A 204 5.03 15.08 -1.60
N LYS A 205 6.15 15.29 -0.92
CA LYS A 205 7.23 16.14 -1.45
C LYS A 205 7.95 15.42 -2.59
N PHE A 206 8.23 16.15 -3.66
CA PHE A 206 8.98 15.62 -4.80
C PHE A 206 10.34 15.06 -4.38
N ASP A 207 10.97 15.62 -3.33
CA ASP A 207 12.21 15.13 -2.72
C ASP A 207 12.26 13.61 -2.50
N TYR A 208 11.12 12.97 -2.20
CA TYR A 208 11.01 11.53 -1.97
C TYR A 208 10.65 10.72 -3.22
N ILE A 209 10.24 11.37 -4.30
CA ILE A 209 9.70 10.76 -5.51
C ILE A 209 10.85 10.36 -6.44
N ALA A 210 10.86 9.09 -6.84
CA ALA A 210 11.73 8.62 -7.91
C ALA A 210 11.02 8.75 -9.26
N LYS A 211 9.74 8.36 -9.33
CA LYS A 211 8.96 8.43 -10.57
C LYS A 211 7.45 8.47 -10.28
N ILE A 212 6.72 9.27 -11.04
CA ILE A 212 5.27 9.17 -11.19
C ILE A 212 4.99 8.78 -12.64
N ASN A 213 4.15 7.77 -12.86
CA ASN A 213 3.56 7.50 -14.17
C ASN A 213 2.08 7.88 -14.13
N PHE A 214 1.60 8.56 -15.18
CA PHE A 214 0.21 8.94 -15.35
C PHE A 214 -0.45 7.97 -16.34
N ASN A 215 -1.53 7.32 -15.93
CA ASN A 215 -2.24 6.27 -16.67
C ASN A 215 -3.26 6.85 -17.66
#